data_AF-A0A951FGS3-F1
#
_entry.id   AF-A0A951FGS3-F1
#
_cell.length_a   1.000
_cell.length_b   1.000
_cell.length_c   1.000
_cell.angle_alpha   90.00
_cell.angle_beta   90.00
_cell.angle_gamma   90.00
#
_symmetry.space_group_name_H-M   'P 1'
#
loop_
_entity.id
_entity.type
_entity.pdbx_description
1 polymer ?
#
loop_
_entity_poly.entity_id
_entity_poly.type
_entity_poly.pdbx_seq_one_letter_code
_entity_poly.pdbx_strand_id
1 'polypeptide(L)'
;MQIERQQIDPAELAKVVRQASGDAAIVLDAWQIAPLAYENISPDSRGLYRVSGMAHTADQALNWSVVLKVFGAPQDAAMDDPAQPFYWRRESLAYQSGLLGDPAAGFVAPRCFGVSERSQQIWLWLEDLAPHTADRWSLEQFGVTARQLGRFQGEFLAGRALPEYSWLNRRLIRAWVEDSAALIPRIA
;
A
#
# COMPACT_ATOMS: atom_id res chain seq x y z
N MET A 1 11.08 -1.99 -13.82
CA MET A 1 11.50 -3.38 -13.57
C MET A 1 10.29 -4.27 -13.78
N GLN A 2 10.44 -5.46 -14.35
CA GLN A 2 9.34 -6.43 -14.46
C GLN A 2 9.62 -7.56 -13.47
N ILE A 3 8.68 -7.83 -12.57
CA ILE A 3 8.80 -8.98 -11.66
C ILE A 3 8.37 -10.23 -12.43
N GLU A 4 9.25 -11.23 -12.43
CA GLU A 4 8.98 -12.53 -13.02
C GLU A 4 8.58 -13.55 -11.94
N ARG A 5 7.84 -14.58 -12.36
CA ARG A 5 7.36 -15.66 -11.47
C ARG A 5 8.49 -16.30 -10.67
N GLN A 6 9.66 -16.45 -11.28
CA GLN A 6 10.84 -17.09 -10.70
C GLN A 6 11.43 -16.32 -9.52
N GLN A 7 11.10 -15.03 -9.38
CA GLN A 7 11.61 -14.16 -8.31
C GLN A 7 10.75 -14.21 -7.04
N ILE A 8 9.57 -14.83 -7.13
CA ILE A 8 8.66 -15.03 -6.00
C ILE A 8 8.91 -16.42 -5.45
N ASP A 9 9.37 -16.50 -4.19
CA ASP A 9 9.50 -17.79 -3.51
C ASP A 9 8.11 -18.42 -3.33
N PRO A 10 7.88 -19.64 -3.85
CA PRO A 10 6.63 -20.36 -3.64
C PRO A 10 6.17 -20.44 -2.18
N ALA A 11 7.10 -20.56 -1.23
CA ALA A 11 6.79 -20.64 0.19
C ALA A 11 6.34 -19.29 0.76
N GLU A 12 6.93 -18.18 0.29
CA GLU A 12 6.50 -16.82 0.62
C GLU A 12 5.06 -16.59 0.14
N LEU A 13 4.79 -16.91 -1.13
CA LEU A 13 3.47 -16.74 -1.73
C LEU A 13 2.41 -17.63 -1.06
N ALA A 14 2.75 -18.87 -0.70
CA ALA A 14 1.85 -19.75 0.06
C ALA A 14 1.45 -19.14 1.40
N LYS A 15 2.38 -18.51 2.13
CA LYS A 15 2.05 -17.80 3.37
C LYS A 15 1.08 -16.64 3.11
N VAL A 16 1.35 -15.83 2.09
CA VAL A 16 0.51 -14.69 1.69
C VAL A 16 -0.91 -15.14 1.36
N VAL A 17 -1.07 -16.18 0.54
CA VAL A 17 -2.40 -16.66 0.12
C VAL A 17 -3.17 -17.29 1.28
N ARG A 18 -2.50 -17.99 2.20
CA ARG A 18 -3.12 -18.49 3.44
C ARG A 18 -3.62 -17.34 4.32
N GLN A 19 -2.85 -16.26 4.43
CA GLN A 19 -3.31 -15.05 5.14
C GLN A 19 -4.48 -14.37 4.43
N ALA A 20 -4.45 -14.29 3.09
CA ALA A 20 -5.50 -13.66 2.30
C ALA A 20 -6.85 -14.38 2.41
N SER A 21 -6.80 -15.72 2.35
CA SER A 21 -7.96 -16.61 2.44
C SER A 21 -8.45 -16.87 3.87
N GLY A 22 -7.57 -16.75 4.86
CA GLY A 22 -7.85 -17.19 6.23
C GLY A 22 -7.78 -18.72 6.42
N ASP A 23 -7.30 -19.47 5.44
CA ASP A 23 -7.22 -20.93 5.47
C ASP A 23 -5.77 -21.42 5.38
N ALA A 24 -5.27 -22.01 6.46
CA ALA A 24 -3.92 -22.52 6.56
C ALA A 24 -3.67 -23.82 5.76
N ALA A 25 -4.73 -24.56 5.40
CA ALA A 25 -4.66 -25.83 4.68
C ALA A 25 -4.49 -25.64 3.17
N ILE A 26 -4.55 -24.41 2.67
CA ILE A 26 -4.41 -24.12 1.24
C ILE A 26 -3.06 -24.62 0.69
N VAL A 27 -3.18 -25.30 -0.46
CA VAL A 27 -2.11 -25.67 -1.38
C VAL A 27 -2.27 -24.87 -2.67
N LEU A 28 -1.18 -24.25 -3.11
CA LEU A 28 -1.18 -23.43 -4.33
C LEU A 28 -1.03 -24.29 -5.58
N ASP A 29 -1.79 -23.93 -6.63
CA ASP A 29 -1.69 -24.52 -7.96
C ASP A 29 -0.89 -23.59 -8.90
N ALA A 30 -1.34 -23.45 -10.15
CA ALA A 30 -0.78 -22.49 -11.09
C ALA A 30 -1.16 -21.05 -10.70
N TRP A 31 -0.20 -20.15 -10.88
CA TRP A 31 -0.37 -18.71 -10.68
C TRP A 31 0.33 -17.90 -11.77
N GLN A 32 -0.09 -16.65 -11.89
CA GLN A 32 0.42 -15.67 -12.84
C GLN A 32 0.64 -14.31 -12.18
N ILE A 33 1.39 -13.45 -12.87
CA ILE A 33 1.69 -12.09 -12.46
C ILE A 33 1.31 -11.16 -13.61
N ALA A 34 0.52 -10.13 -13.31
CA ALA A 34 0.18 -9.08 -14.25
C ALA A 34 0.59 -7.71 -13.67
N PRO A 35 1.31 -6.84 -14.41
CA PRO A 35 1.58 -5.49 -13.94
C PRO A 35 0.27 -4.70 -13.83
N LEU A 36 0.16 -3.88 -12.79
CA LEU A 36 -0.91 -2.90 -12.65
C LEU A 36 -0.39 -1.54 -13.11
N ALA A 37 -1.11 -0.90 -14.01
CA ALA A 37 -0.79 0.45 -14.46
C ALA A 37 -1.02 1.45 -13.31
N TYR A 38 -0.04 2.30 -13.07
CA TYR A 38 -0.15 3.43 -12.14
C TYR A 38 0.78 4.54 -12.61
N GLU A 39 0.43 5.79 -12.28
CA GLU A 39 1.33 6.91 -12.47
C GLU A 39 2.41 6.86 -11.39
N ASN A 40 3.65 6.63 -11.80
CA ASN A 40 4.76 6.58 -10.86
C ASN A 40 5.18 8.00 -10.46
N ILE A 41 4.66 8.46 -9.33
CA ILE A 41 4.97 9.77 -8.74
C ILE A 41 6.09 9.70 -7.68
N SER A 42 6.63 8.52 -7.37
CA SER A 42 7.67 8.34 -6.35
C SER A 42 8.91 7.61 -6.90
N PRO A 43 10.12 8.16 -6.73
CA PRO A 43 11.33 7.59 -7.35
C PRO A 43 11.75 6.22 -6.77
N ASP A 44 11.24 5.85 -5.60
CA ASP A 44 11.48 4.59 -4.90
C ASP A 44 10.48 3.47 -5.28
N SER A 45 9.33 3.80 -5.87
CA SER A 45 8.39 2.80 -6.36
C SER A 45 8.95 2.08 -7.59
N ARG A 46 9.09 0.75 -7.51
CA ARG A 46 9.68 -0.09 -8.57
C ARG A 46 8.63 -0.86 -9.37
N GLY A 47 7.43 -1.04 -8.83
CA GLY A 47 6.33 -1.70 -9.53
C GLY A 47 5.15 -2.05 -8.63
N LEU A 48 4.00 -2.23 -9.27
CA LEU A 48 2.77 -2.73 -8.67
C LEU A 48 2.27 -3.88 -9.55
N TYR A 49 1.97 -5.03 -8.95
CA TYR A 49 1.60 -6.24 -9.67
C TYR A 49 0.40 -6.91 -9.02
N ARG A 50 -0.51 -7.43 -9.83
CA ARG A 50 -1.50 -8.40 -9.39
C ARG A 50 -0.90 -9.79 -9.54
N VAL A 51 -0.85 -10.54 -8.45
CA VAL A 51 -0.52 -11.97 -8.44
C VAL A 51 -1.81 -12.73 -8.19
N SER A 52 -2.16 -13.64 -9.09
CA SER A 52 -3.43 -14.37 -9.03
C SER A 52 -3.25 -15.81 -9.45
N GLY A 53 -4.10 -16.70 -8.95
CA GLY A 53 -4.05 -18.10 -9.33
C GLY A 53 -5.21 -18.91 -8.78
N MET A 54 -5.06 -20.22 -8.92
CA MET A 54 -5.90 -21.20 -8.25
C MET A 54 -5.19 -21.77 -7.04
N ALA A 55 -5.98 -22.20 -6.07
CA ALA A 55 -5.52 -22.99 -4.95
C ALA A 55 -6.60 -23.98 -4.54
N HIS A 56 -6.22 -25.00 -3.78
CA HIS A 56 -7.17 -25.99 -3.28
C HIS A 56 -6.89 -26.36 -1.82
N THR A 57 -7.93 -26.90 -1.21
CA THR A 57 -7.95 -27.59 0.08
C THR A 57 -8.41 -29.02 -0.17
N ALA A 58 -8.58 -29.84 0.88
CA ALA A 58 -9.17 -31.17 0.73
C ALA A 58 -10.59 -31.13 0.15
N ASP A 59 -11.36 -30.07 0.45
CA ASP A 59 -12.81 -30.03 0.21
C ASP A 59 -13.20 -29.11 -0.97
N GLN A 60 -12.34 -28.16 -1.35
CA GLN A 60 -12.68 -27.14 -2.35
C GLN A 60 -11.46 -26.55 -3.05
N ALA A 61 -11.68 -26.09 -4.30
CA ALA A 61 -10.79 -25.21 -5.04
C ALA A 61 -11.31 -23.77 -5.00
N LEU A 62 -10.39 -22.79 -4.95
CA LEU A 62 -10.70 -21.37 -4.95
C LEU A 62 -9.77 -20.58 -5.88
N ASN A 63 -10.32 -19.51 -6.45
CA ASN A 63 -9.52 -18.47 -7.08
C ASN A 63 -9.06 -17.48 -6.02
N TRP A 64 -7.85 -16.98 -6.16
CA TRP A 64 -7.30 -15.96 -5.27
C TRP A 64 -6.54 -14.90 -6.07
N SER A 65 -6.48 -13.69 -5.52
CA SER A 65 -5.62 -12.62 -6.01
C SER A 65 -5.12 -11.75 -4.86
N VAL A 66 -3.91 -11.24 -5.02
CA VAL A 66 -3.23 -10.33 -4.11
C VAL A 66 -2.45 -9.29 -4.92
N VAL A 67 -2.18 -8.15 -4.30
CA VAL A 67 -1.34 -7.10 -4.89
C VAL A 67 0.05 -7.16 -4.28
N LEU A 68 1.07 -7.21 -5.13
CA LEU A 68 2.47 -7.04 -4.75
C LEU A 68 2.92 -5.63 -5.11
N LYS A 69 3.26 -4.83 -4.10
CA LYS A 69 3.92 -3.54 -4.26
C LYS A 69 5.41 -3.68 -3.95
N VAL A 70 6.25 -3.21 -4.87
CA VAL A 70 7.71 -3.32 -4.76
C VAL A 70 8.33 -1.95 -4.63
N PHE A 71 9.01 -1.73 -3.51
CA PHE A 71 9.86 -0.57 -3.26
C PHE A 71 11.31 -0.98 -3.45
N GLY A 72 12.15 -0.05 -3.90
CA GLY A 72 13.58 -0.26 -3.99
C GLY A 72 14.31 0.88 -3.30
N ALA A 73 15.51 0.58 -2.81
CA ALA A 73 16.36 1.59 -2.21
C ALA A 73 16.48 2.81 -3.15
N PRO A 74 16.34 4.03 -2.61
CA PRO A 74 16.39 5.24 -3.40
C PRO A 74 17.82 5.49 -3.88
N GLN A 75 17.96 6.21 -5.00
CA GLN A 75 19.27 6.69 -5.43
C GLN A 75 19.73 7.87 -4.56
N ASP A 76 18.79 8.68 -4.08
CA ASP A 76 19.05 9.75 -3.14
C ASP A 76 19.11 9.19 -1.71
N ALA A 77 20.28 9.28 -1.08
CA ALA A 77 20.50 8.82 0.28
C ALA A 77 19.66 9.59 1.32
N ALA A 78 19.25 10.83 1.03
CA ALA A 78 18.36 11.58 1.91
C ALA A 78 17.03 10.83 2.10
N MET A 79 16.52 10.16 1.06
CA MET A 79 15.28 9.40 1.17
C MET A 79 15.37 8.18 2.10
N ASP A 80 16.55 7.80 2.62
CA ASP A 80 16.71 6.76 3.65
C ASP A 80 16.70 7.32 5.09
N ASP A 81 16.54 8.64 5.28
CA ASP A 81 16.31 9.28 6.58
C ASP A 81 14.81 9.24 6.95
N PRO A 82 14.41 8.61 8.08
CA PRO A 82 13.02 8.55 8.54
C PRO A 82 12.32 9.91 8.66
N ALA A 83 13.08 10.97 8.95
CA ALA A 83 12.54 12.33 9.08
C ALA A 83 12.23 13.00 7.73
N GLN A 84 12.75 12.46 6.62
CA GLN A 84 12.59 13.07 5.30
C GLN A 84 11.18 12.84 4.74
N PRO A 85 10.58 13.84 4.09
CA PRO A 85 9.20 13.74 3.62
C PRO A 85 8.93 12.54 2.70
N PHE A 86 9.94 12.14 1.93
CA PHE A 86 9.88 11.04 0.96
C PHE A 86 10.62 9.78 1.44
N TYR A 87 10.72 9.56 2.75
CA TYR A 87 11.31 8.33 3.32
C TYR A 87 10.70 7.06 2.72
N TRP A 88 11.52 6.28 2.02
CA TRP A 88 11.06 5.19 1.14
C TRP A 88 10.46 3.98 1.88
N ARG A 89 10.82 3.76 3.16
CA ARG A 89 10.28 2.65 3.98
C ARG A 89 9.01 3.01 4.73
N ARG A 90 8.49 4.24 4.59
CA ARG A 90 7.37 4.71 5.41
C ARG A 90 6.10 3.87 5.24
N GLU A 91 5.79 3.48 4.01
CA GLU A 91 4.57 2.72 3.74
C GLU A 91 4.62 1.31 4.37
N SER A 92 5.75 0.61 4.25
CA SER A 92 5.89 -0.70 4.90
C SER A 92 5.80 -0.62 6.42
N LEU A 93 6.44 0.41 7.01
CA LEU A 93 6.35 0.67 8.45
C LEU A 93 4.93 1.02 8.89
N ALA A 94 4.18 1.78 8.08
CA ALA A 94 2.78 2.10 8.37
C ALA A 94 1.92 0.82 8.45
N TYR A 95 2.05 -0.09 7.49
CA TYR A 95 1.35 -1.38 7.51
C TYR A 95 1.77 -2.27 8.70
N GLN A 96 3.05 -2.30 9.06
CA GLN A 96 3.55 -3.10 10.18
C GLN A 96 3.19 -2.52 11.56
N SER A 97 2.96 -1.22 11.66
CA SER A 97 2.74 -0.53 12.94
C SER A 97 1.35 -0.74 13.56
N GLY A 98 0.41 -1.30 12.81
CA GLY A 98 -1.00 -1.38 13.21
C GLY A 98 -1.76 -0.04 13.13
N LEU A 99 -1.10 1.07 12.76
CA LEU A 99 -1.72 2.39 12.64
C LEU A 99 -2.88 2.42 11.64
N LEU A 100 -2.80 1.60 10.59
CA LEU A 100 -3.79 1.54 9.51
C LEU A 100 -5.00 0.64 9.82
N GLY A 101 -4.99 -0.05 10.96
CA GLY A 101 -5.97 -1.09 11.31
C GLY A 101 -7.22 -0.59 12.04
N ASP A 102 -7.41 0.72 12.21
CA ASP A 102 -8.55 1.27 12.93
C ASP A 102 -9.71 1.67 11.99
N PRO A 103 -10.83 0.91 11.98
CA PRO A 103 -11.94 1.15 11.07
C PRO A 103 -12.90 2.25 11.54
N ALA A 104 -12.71 2.84 12.74
CA ALA A 104 -13.68 3.75 13.35
C ALA A 104 -14.03 4.98 12.47
N ALA A 105 -13.14 5.36 11.55
CA ALA A 105 -13.33 6.48 10.65
C ALA A 105 -14.10 6.16 9.35
N GLY A 106 -14.37 4.89 9.06
CA GLY A 106 -14.95 4.47 7.77
C GLY A 106 -13.99 4.58 6.58
N PHE A 107 -12.70 4.85 6.83
CA PHE A 107 -11.59 4.74 5.89
C PHE A 107 -10.68 3.62 6.37
N VAL A 108 -10.51 2.57 5.56
CA VAL A 108 -9.72 1.40 5.91
C VAL A 108 -8.66 1.21 4.83
N ALA A 109 -7.42 0.96 5.26
CA ALA A 109 -6.36 0.58 4.33
C ALA A 109 -6.60 -0.87 3.82
N PRO A 110 -6.12 -1.22 2.61
CA PRO A 110 -6.10 -2.61 2.16
C PRO A 110 -5.47 -3.53 3.22
N ARG A 111 -5.98 -4.74 3.42
CA ARG A 111 -5.33 -5.68 4.35
C ARG A 111 -3.90 -5.98 3.89
N CYS A 112 -2.97 -6.05 4.83
CA CYS A 112 -1.59 -6.47 4.58
C CYS A 112 -1.40 -7.94 4.94
N PHE A 113 -0.95 -8.74 3.98
CA PHE A 113 -0.74 -10.18 4.14
C PHE A 113 0.72 -10.54 4.38
N GLY A 114 1.64 -9.59 4.20
CA GLY A 114 3.05 -9.80 4.49
C GLY A 114 3.93 -8.65 4.02
N VAL A 115 5.08 -8.52 4.69
CA VAL A 115 6.17 -7.64 4.28
C VAL A 115 7.45 -8.48 4.21
N SER A 116 8.14 -8.43 3.08
CA SER A 116 9.40 -9.13 2.87
C SER A 116 10.50 -8.12 2.57
N GLU A 117 11.41 -7.97 3.53
CA GLU A 117 12.62 -7.18 3.35
C GLU A 117 13.67 -7.99 2.61
N ARG A 118 14.25 -7.37 1.58
CA ARG A 118 15.34 -7.92 0.76
C ARG A 118 16.47 -6.90 0.76
N SER A 119 17.68 -7.30 0.34
CA SER A 119 18.89 -6.47 0.48
C SER A 119 18.76 -5.04 -0.04
N GLN A 120 17.95 -4.80 -1.10
CA GLN A 120 17.70 -3.47 -1.65
C GLN A 120 16.23 -3.24 -2.04
N GLN A 121 15.32 -4.05 -1.52
CA GLN A 121 13.91 -3.98 -1.88
C GLN A 121 13.03 -4.30 -0.69
N ILE A 122 11.83 -3.72 -0.69
CA ILE A 122 10.76 -4.13 0.20
C ILE A 122 9.60 -4.58 -0.67
N TRP A 123 9.10 -5.76 -0.37
CA TRP A 123 7.91 -6.33 -1.00
C TRP A 123 6.78 -6.28 0.00
N LEU A 124 5.69 -5.63 -0.40
CA LEU A 124 4.50 -5.45 0.41
C LEU A 124 3.33 -6.15 -0.27
N TRP A 125 2.76 -7.14 0.42
CA TRP A 125 1.66 -7.96 -0.07
C TRP A 125 0.34 -7.46 0.50
N LEU A 126 -0.54 -7.00 -0.38
CA LEU A 126 -1.79 -6.32 -0.04
C LEU A 126 -3.01 -7.04 -0.62
N GLU A 127 -4.15 -6.72 -0.05
CA GLU A 127 -5.47 -7.04 -0.59
C GLU A 127 -5.66 -6.50 -2.01
N ASP A 128 -6.13 -7.36 -2.90
CA ASP A 128 -6.58 -6.97 -4.24
C ASP A 128 -8.05 -6.56 -4.17
N LEU A 129 -8.29 -5.26 -4.12
CA LEU A 129 -9.64 -4.70 -4.11
C LEU A 129 -10.20 -4.75 -5.53
N ALA A 130 -11.42 -5.28 -5.65
CA ALA A 130 -12.15 -5.25 -6.91
C ALA A 130 -12.27 -3.80 -7.43
N PRO A 131 -12.18 -3.58 -8.75
CA PRO A 131 -12.35 -2.26 -9.32
C PRO A 131 -13.70 -1.69 -8.88
N HIS A 132 -13.69 -0.38 -8.55
CA HIS A 132 -14.92 0.31 -8.26
C HIS A 132 -15.81 0.28 -9.52
N THR A 133 -17.04 -0.20 -9.36
CA THR A 133 -17.95 -0.45 -10.50
C THR A 133 -18.53 0.81 -11.12
N ALA A 134 -18.36 1.97 -10.47
CA ALA A 134 -18.80 3.25 -11.00
C ALA A 134 -17.60 4.05 -11.53
N ASP A 135 -17.60 4.32 -12.84
CA ASP A 135 -16.59 5.18 -13.48
C ASP A 135 -16.66 6.64 -12.99
N ARG A 136 -17.76 7.03 -12.32
CA ARG A 136 -17.98 8.37 -11.78
C ARG A 136 -18.73 8.30 -10.46
N TRP A 137 -18.30 9.11 -9.51
CA TRP A 137 -19.01 9.28 -8.24
C TRP A 137 -20.20 10.22 -8.42
N SER A 138 -21.33 9.86 -7.80
CA SER A 138 -22.45 10.76 -7.60
C SER A 138 -22.08 11.86 -6.59
N LEU A 139 -22.82 12.98 -6.62
CA LEU A 139 -22.64 14.04 -5.62
C LEU A 139 -22.85 13.54 -4.18
N GLU A 140 -23.78 12.61 -3.99
CA GLU A 140 -24.02 11.97 -2.70
C GLU A 140 -22.80 11.16 -2.25
N GLN A 141 -22.18 10.37 -3.15
CA GLN A 141 -20.96 9.63 -2.84
C GLN A 141 -19.82 10.58 -2.45
N PHE A 142 -19.65 11.70 -3.16
CA PHE A 142 -18.69 12.73 -2.74
C PHE A 142 -19.00 13.27 -1.34
N GLY A 143 -20.27 13.55 -1.03
CA GLY A 143 -20.69 14.03 0.28
C GLY A 143 -20.39 13.04 1.42
N VAL A 144 -20.69 11.76 1.20
CA VAL A 144 -20.40 10.69 2.18
C VAL A 144 -18.90 10.54 2.39
N THR A 145 -18.12 10.44 1.31
CA THR A 145 -16.67 10.24 1.41
C THR A 145 -15.98 11.46 2.02
N ALA A 146 -16.38 12.69 1.67
CA ALA A 146 -15.81 13.90 2.26
C ALA A 146 -16.05 13.96 3.77
N ARG A 147 -17.24 13.54 4.23
CA ARG A 147 -17.55 13.45 5.66
C ARG A 147 -16.70 12.38 6.36
N GLN A 148 -16.51 11.22 5.75
CA GLN A 148 -15.66 10.16 6.29
C GLN A 148 -14.20 10.61 6.37
N LEU A 149 -13.68 11.24 5.32
CA LEU A 149 -12.32 11.78 5.29
C LEU A 149 -12.11 12.86 6.36
N GLY A 150 -13.06 13.77 6.53
CA GLY A 150 -12.99 14.80 7.58
C GLY A 150 -12.99 14.21 8.99
N ARG A 151 -13.77 13.15 9.23
CA ARG A 151 -13.75 12.41 10.50
C ARG A 151 -12.41 11.74 10.72
N PHE A 152 -11.91 10.98 9.74
CA PHE A 152 -10.60 10.33 9.78
C PHE A 152 -9.48 11.31 10.15
N GLN A 153 -9.43 12.47 9.49
CA GLN A 153 -8.43 13.50 9.76
C GLN A 153 -8.63 14.20 11.12
N GLY A 154 -9.88 14.38 11.53
CA GLY A 154 -10.25 15.06 12.77
C GLY A 154 -10.10 14.24 14.04
N GLU A 155 -10.00 12.91 13.97
CA GLU A 155 -9.90 12.03 15.15
C GLU A 155 -8.75 12.41 16.09
N PHE A 156 -7.58 12.75 15.52
CA PHE A 156 -6.40 13.14 16.29
C PHE A 156 -6.50 14.55 16.90
N LEU A 157 -7.43 15.38 16.44
CA LEU A 157 -7.76 16.66 17.05
C LEU A 157 -8.86 16.51 18.13
N ALA A 158 -9.71 15.49 18.01
CA ALA A 158 -10.89 15.28 18.84
C ALA A 158 -10.67 14.36 20.05
N GLY A 159 -9.43 14.01 20.39
CA GLY A 159 -9.08 13.29 21.62
C GLY A 159 -8.19 12.06 21.44
N ARG A 160 -7.88 11.65 20.20
CA ARG A 160 -6.89 10.60 19.94
C ARG A 160 -5.49 11.20 19.97
N ALA A 161 -4.59 10.64 20.78
CA ALA A 161 -3.19 11.08 20.80
C ALA A 161 -2.51 10.85 19.44
N LEU A 162 -1.66 11.81 19.03
CA LEU A 162 -0.84 11.64 17.84
C LEU A 162 0.15 10.49 18.04
N PRO A 163 0.34 9.58 17.07
CA PRO A 163 1.33 8.52 17.20
C PRO A 163 2.75 9.09 17.19
N GLU A 164 3.63 8.48 17.97
CA GLU A 164 5.01 8.96 18.18
C GLU A 164 6.05 8.18 17.36
N TYR A 165 5.66 7.67 16.19
CA TYR A 165 6.60 6.98 15.31
C TYR A 165 7.59 7.97 14.66
N SER A 166 8.88 7.65 14.71
CA SER A 166 9.96 8.50 14.16
C SER A 166 9.90 8.65 12.64
N TRP A 167 9.32 7.66 11.95
CA TRP A 167 9.12 7.66 10.50
C TRP A 167 7.85 8.39 10.06
N LEU A 168 7.00 8.87 10.98
CA LEU A 168 5.82 9.66 10.59
C LEU A 168 6.25 11.04 10.12
N ASN A 169 5.72 11.42 8.96
CA ASN A 169 6.04 12.69 8.34
C ASN A 169 5.38 13.86 9.08
N ARG A 170 6.19 14.82 9.55
CA ARG A 170 5.73 16.04 10.24
C ARG A 170 5.83 17.30 9.38
N ARG A 171 6.37 17.18 8.16
CA ARG A 171 6.73 18.29 7.28
C ARG A 171 6.20 18.14 5.85
N LEU A 172 5.30 17.19 5.59
CA LEU A 172 4.85 16.87 4.23
C LEU A 172 4.29 18.09 3.52
N ILE A 173 3.35 18.80 4.14
CA ILE A 173 2.73 19.99 3.53
C ILE A 173 3.77 21.07 3.27
N ARG A 174 4.70 21.29 4.20
CA ARG A 174 5.81 22.24 4.00
C ARG A 174 6.66 21.86 2.80
N ALA A 175 7.12 20.61 2.75
CA ALA A 175 7.95 20.12 1.66
C ALA A 175 7.24 20.17 0.32
N TRP A 176 5.94 19.84 0.29
CA TRP A 176 5.14 19.89 -0.93
C TRP A 176 4.91 21.32 -1.42
N VAL A 177 4.70 22.27 -0.51
CA VAL A 177 4.62 23.70 -0.84
C VAL A 177 5.97 24.23 -1.34
N GLU A 178 7.08 23.86 -0.70
CA GLU A 178 8.43 24.25 -1.11
C GLU A 178 8.77 23.71 -2.51
N ASP A 179 8.44 22.44 -2.79
CA ASP A 179 8.64 21.80 -4.09
C ASP A 179 7.72 22.42 -5.17
N SER A 180 6.44 22.64 -4.84
CA SER A 180 5.47 23.24 -5.76
C SER A 180 5.71 24.73 -6.01
N ALA A 181 6.34 25.46 -5.08
CA ALA A 181 6.63 26.88 -5.23
C ALA A 181 7.57 27.15 -6.42
N ALA A 182 8.43 26.19 -6.77
CA ALA A 182 9.26 26.27 -7.97
C ALA A 182 8.45 26.12 -9.28
N LEU A 183 7.24 25.56 -9.21
CA LEU A 183 6.34 25.30 -10.35
C LEU A 183 5.32 26.42 -10.56
N ILE A 184 5.13 27.31 -9.60
CA ILE A 184 4.23 28.48 -9.73
C ILE A 184 5.05 29.61 -10.38
N PRO A 185 4.74 30.02 -11.62
CA PRO A 185 5.35 31.22 -12.19
C PRO A 185 5.09 32.38 -11.23
N ARG A 186 6.13 33.13 -10.88
CA ARG A 186 5.94 34.39 -10.14
C ARG A 186 4.99 35.25 -10.97
N ILE A 187 3.76 35.37 -10.51
CA ILE A 187 2.82 36.36 -11.03
C ILE A 187 3.43 37.71 -10.63
N ALA A 188 4.11 38.33 -11.58
CA ALA A 188 4.63 39.68 -11.49
C ALA A 188 3.55 40.69 -11.86
#